data_AF-A0A6J6MJS1-F1
#
_entry.id   AF-A0A6J6MJS1-F1
#
_cell.length_a   1.000
_cell.length_b   1.000
_cell.length_c   1.000
_cell.angle_alpha   90.00
_cell.angle_beta   90.00
_cell.angle_gamma   90.00
#
_symmetry.space_group_name_H-M   'P 1'
#
loop_
_entity.id
_entity.type
_entity.pdbx_description
1 polymer ?
#
loop_
_entity_poly.entity_id
_entity_poly.type
_entity_poly.pdbx_seq_one_letter_code
_entity_poly.pdbx_strand_id
1 'polypeptide(L)'
;MTDTQPPTNREEVIALGKLSATFDARLRKSAQNPVGFVEFDGEHRRIRRSRETILTQAIHHATEHRAQIAGIFACHQIRAIDLDELDLWAFANHEGLGD
;
A
#
# COMPACT_ATOMS: atom_id res chain seq x y z
N MET A 1 -8.25 15.55 6.51
CA MET A 1 -8.78 14.26 6.02
C MET A 1 -9.50 13.65 7.20
N THR A 2 -10.77 13.27 7.08
CA THR A 2 -11.48 12.64 8.21
C THR A 2 -10.91 11.25 8.42
N ASP A 3 -10.55 10.90 9.66
CA ASP A 3 -10.03 9.57 9.98
C ASP A 3 -11.05 8.49 9.63
N THR A 4 -10.59 7.43 8.97
CA THR A 4 -11.41 6.26 8.68
C THR A 4 -11.70 5.51 9.98
N GLN A 5 -12.97 5.23 10.26
CA GLN A 5 -13.37 4.39 11.38
C GLN A 5 -13.24 2.90 11.02
N PRO A 6 -13.01 2.01 12.00
CA PRO A 6 -13.02 0.57 11.77
C PRO A 6 -14.36 0.13 11.12
N PRO A 7 -14.33 -0.66 10.04
CA PRO A 7 -15.55 -1.10 9.37
C PRO A 7 -16.31 -2.09 10.25
N THR A 8 -17.63 -1.96 10.28
CA THR A 8 -18.56 -2.80 11.07
C THR A 8 -19.33 -3.80 10.21
N ASN A 9 -19.31 -3.63 8.88
CA ASN A 9 -19.98 -4.50 7.92
C ASN A 9 -19.15 -4.66 6.64
N ARG A 10 -19.57 -5.58 5.76
CA ARG A 10 -18.83 -5.90 4.53
C ARG A 10 -18.86 -4.75 3.53
N GLU A 11 -19.94 -3.97 3.47
CA GLU A 11 -20.08 -2.83 2.57
C GLU A 11 -19.03 -1.76 2.87
N GLU A 12 -18.76 -1.53 4.15
CA GLU A 12 -17.70 -0.62 4.62
C GLU A 12 -16.30 -1.14 4.28
N VAL A 13 -16.04 -2.45 4.41
CA VAL A 13 -14.77 -3.05 3.97
C VAL A 13 -14.56 -2.84 2.47
N ILE A 14 -15.60 -3.05 1.65
CA ILE A 14 -15.55 -2.80 0.20
C ILE A 14 -15.30 -1.31 -0.09
N ALA A 15 -15.93 -0.41 0.66
CA ALA A 15 -15.71 1.03 0.52
C ALA A 15 -14.26 1.43 0.85
N LEU A 16 -13.66 0.86 1.90
CA LEU A 16 -12.25 1.06 2.22
C LEU A 16 -11.33 0.54 1.10
N GLY A 17 -11.66 -0.62 0.51
CA GLY A 17 -10.93 -1.13 -0.66
C GLY A 17 -10.94 -0.16 -1.84
N LYS A 18 -12.11 0.43 -2.14
CA LYS A 18 -12.24 1.47 -3.18
C LYS A 18 -11.44 2.72 -2.85
N LEU A 19 -11.48 3.16 -1.59
CA LEU A 19 -10.71 4.32 -1.13
C LEU A 19 -9.20 4.07 -1.27
N SER A 20 -8.71 2.91 -0.84
CA SER A 20 -7.31 2.49 -0.99
C SER A 20 -6.86 2.51 -2.44
N ALA A 21 -7.70 2.08 -3.40
CA ALA A 21 -7.39 2.16 -4.82
C ALA A 21 -7.16 3.61 -5.31
N THR A 22 -7.87 4.60 -4.73
CA THR A 22 -7.63 6.01 -5.06
C THR A 22 -6.28 6.51 -4.53
N PHE A 23 -5.82 6.02 -3.38
CA PHE A 23 -4.51 6.37 -2.85
C PHE A 23 -3.39 5.71 -3.66
N ASP A 24 -3.57 4.44 -4.04
CA ASP A 24 -2.62 3.73 -4.89
C ASP A 24 -2.44 4.43 -6.25
N ALA A 25 -3.53 4.85 -6.89
CA ALA A 25 -3.47 5.63 -8.12
C ALA A 25 -2.68 6.94 -7.97
N ARG A 26 -2.79 7.62 -6.81
CA ARG A 26 -2.01 8.83 -6.50
C ARG A 26 -0.53 8.52 -6.32
N LEU A 27 -0.18 7.41 -5.66
CA LEU A 27 1.21 6.97 -5.51
C LEU A 27 1.84 6.63 -6.86
N ARG A 28 1.14 5.87 -7.72
CA ARG A 28 1.61 5.55 -9.08
C ARG A 28 1.85 6.79 -9.92
N LYS A 29 0.92 7.74 -9.92
CA LYS A 29 1.09 9.03 -10.60
C LYS A 29 2.27 9.83 -10.03
N SER A 30 2.49 9.76 -8.72
CA SER A 30 3.63 10.41 -8.05
C SER A 30 4.96 9.81 -8.51
N ALA A 31 5.03 8.48 -8.65
CA ALA A 31 6.23 7.74 -9.06
C ALA A 31 6.72 8.07 -10.49
N GLN A 32 5.87 8.64 -11.34
CA GLN A 32 6.24 9.05 -12.71
C GLN A 32 7.09 10.33 -12.76
N ASN A 33 7.22 11.05 -11.64
CA ASN A 33 7.96 12.30 -11.60
C ASN A 33 9.45 12.06 -11.32
N PRO A 34 10.37 12.90 -11.85
CA PRO A 34 11.80 12.80 -11.57
C PRO A 34 12.09 12.89 -10.07
N VAL A 35 13.20 12.28 -9.64
CA VAL A 35 13.64 12.23 -8.24
C VAL A 35 13.47 13.59 -7.55
N GLY A 36 12.83 13.62 -6.38
CA GLY A 36 12.55 14.90 -5.73
C GLY A 36 11.83 14.84 -4.40
N PHE A 37 11.26 15.98 -4.01
CA PHE A 37 10.64 16.17 -2.70
C PHE A 37 9.13 16.38 -2.81
N VAL A 38 8.45 16.03 -1.73
CA VAL A 38 7.05 16.41 -1.46
C VAL A 38 7.06 17.31 -0.23
N GLU A 39 6.31 18.40 -0.31
CA GLU A 39 6.06 19.30 0.81
C GLU A 39 4.58 19.26 1.18
N PHE A 40 4.31 19.20 2.48
CA PHE A 40 2.95 19.20 3.01
C PHE A 40 2.94 19.82 4.42
N ASP A 41 1.81 20.37 4.82
CA ASP A 41 1.63 20.92 6.16
C ASP A 41 1.36 19.78 7.14
N GLY A 42 2.25 19.63 8.13
CA GLY A 42 1.99 18.84 9.32
C GLY A 42 1.33 19.68 10.41
N GLU A 43 1.05 19.06 11.55
CA GLU A 43 0.30 19.69 12.65
C GLU A 43 0.92 21.00 13.17
N HIS A 44 2.25 21.12 13.14
CA HIS A 44 2.97 22.29 13.69
C HIS A 44 4.01 22.89 12.74
N ARG A 45 4.23 22.30 11.57
CA ARG A 45 5.25 22.77 10.62
C ARG A 45 5.01 22.27 9.20
N ARG A 46 5.55 23.01 8.24
CA ARG A 46 5.75 22.51 6.88
C ARG A 46 6.78 21.39 6.90
N ILE A 47 6.41 20.23 6.37
CA ILE A 47 7.24 19.04 6.29
C ILE A 47 7.72 18.88 4.85
N ARG A 48 9.02 18.62 4.69
CA ARG A 48 9.63 18.25 3.39
C ARG A 48 10.24 16.85 3.49
N ARG A 49 9.92 15.98 2.54
CA ARG A 49 10.39 14.58 2.49
C ARG A 49 10.74 14.17 1.07
N SER A 50 11.71 13.26 0.92
CA SER A 50 11.98 12.62 -0.38
C SER A 50 10.74 11.84 -0.81
N ARG A 51 10.36 11.99 -2.07
CA ARG A 51 9.23 11.28 -2.67
C ARG A 51 9.52 9.79 -2.73
N GLU A 52 10.76 9.44 -3.06
CA GLU A 52 11.24 8.05 -3.18
C GLU A 52 11.10 7.35 -1.83
N THR A 53 11.52 8.01 -0.74
CA THR A 53 11.32 7.47 0.62
C THR A 53 9.84 7.23 0.93
N ILE A 54 8.95 8.17 0.58
CA ILE A 54 7.50 8.00 0.79
C ILE A 54 6.97 6.81 -0.01
N LEU A 55 7.35 6.69 -1.29
CA LEU A 55 6.90 5.61 -2.17
C LEU A 55 7.39 4.24 -1.66
N THR A 56 8.67 4.13 -1.32
CA THR A 56 9.25 2.91 -0.76
C THR A 56 8.59 2.54 0.56
N GLN A 57 8.37 3.49 1.47
CA GLN A 57 7.66 3.23 2.72
C GLN A 57 6.22 2.76 2.49
N ALA A 58 5.50 3.34 1.54
CA ALA A 58 4.15 2.91 1.20
C ALA A 58 4.12 1.45 0.70
N ILE A 59 5.09 1.05 -0.12
CA ILE A 59 5.24 -0.34 -0.59
C ILE A 59 5.53 -1.28 0.59
N HIS A 60 6.54 -0.97 1.41
CA HIS A 60 6.91 -1.83 2.54
C HIS A 60 5.79 -1.96 3.58
N HIS A 61 5.12 -0.86 3.93
CA HIS A 61 4.02 -0.86 4.89
C HIS A 61 2.80 -1.65 4.37
N ALA A 62 2.50 -1.55 3.07
CA ALA A 62 1.46 -2.38 2.45
C ALA A 62 1.81 -3.88 2.49
N THR A 63 3.08 -4.24 2.24
CA THR A 63 3.56 -5.62 2.35
C THR A 63 3.45 -6.14 3.78
N GLU A 64 3.83 -5.34 4.78
CA GLU A 64 3.69 -5.70 6.20
C GLU A 64 2.23 -6.02 6.57
N HIS A 65 1.29 -5.15 6.20
CA HIS A 65 -0.13 -5.40 6.46
C HIS A 65 -0.68 -6.62 5.70
N ARG A 66 -0.24 -6.88 4.47
CA ARG A 66 -0.62 -8.11 3.74
C ARG A 66 -0.13 -9.36 4.48
N ALA A 67 1.09 -9.32 5.00
CA ALA A 67 1.63 -10.42 5.80
C ALA A 67 0.84 -10.63 7.10
N GLN A 68 0.45 -9.55 7.79
CA GLN A 68 -0.42 -9.63 8.97
C GLN A 68 -1.78 -10.26 8.64
N ILE A 69 -2.44 -9.86 7.55
CA ILE A 69 -3.73 -10.41 7.12
C ILE A 69 -3.61 -11.89 6.73
N ALA A 70 -2.60 -12.24 5.92
CA ALA A 70 -2.34 -13.62 5.53
C ALA A 70 -2.04 -14.51 6.75
N GLY A 71 -1.28 -13.99 7.72
CA GLY A 71 -1.03 -14.67 8.99
C GLY A 71 -2.31 -14.96 9.78
N ILE A 72 -3.22 -13.99 9.87
CA ILE A 72 -4.54 -14.20 10.50
C ILE A 72 -5.31 -15.30 9.77
N PHE A 73 -5.39 -15.26 8.44
CA PHE A 73 -6.07 -16.29 7.65
C PHE A 73 -5.46 -17.68 7.86
N ALA A 74 -4.14 -17.79 7.85
CA ALA A 74 -3.43 -19.04 8.10
C ALA A 74 -3.73 -19.62 9.50
N CYS A 75 -3.77 -18.78 10.54
CA CYS A 75 -4.18 -19.19 11.90
C CYS A 75 -5.60 -19.77 11.93
N HIS A 76 -6.48 -19.31 11.04
CA HIS A 76 -7.84 -19.82 10.88
C HIS A 76 -7.98 -20.93 9.82
N GLN A 77 -6.87 -21.51 9.34
CA GLN A 77 -6.85 -22.55 8.29
C GLN A 77 -7.45 -22.09 6.95
N ILE A 78 -7.46 -20.78 6.68
CA ILE A 78 -7.90 -20.18 5.43
C ILE A 78 -6.66 -19.89 4.57
N ARG A 79 -6.61 -20.47 3.37
CA ARG A 79 -5.51 -20.26 2.39
C ARG A 79 -5.99 -19.40 1.21
N ALA A 80 -6.46 -18.19 1.53
CA ALA A 80 -7.02 -17.26 0.54
C ALA A 80 -6.00 -16.29 -0.06
N ILE A 81 -4.81 -16.16 0.55
CA ILE A 81 -3.73 -15.28 0.09
C ILE A 81 -2.44 -16.10 0.08
N ASP A 82 -1.80 -16.16 -1.08
CA ASP A 82 -0.42 -16.62 -1.23
C ASP A 82 0.49 -15.39 -1.29
N LEU A 83 1.44 -15.29 -0.36
CA LEU A 83 2.37 -14.16 -0.31
C LEU A 83 3.53 -14.31 -1.29
N ASP A 84 3.88 -15.55 -1.67
CA ASP A 84 4.97 -15.82 -2.60
C ASP A 84 4.55 -15.40 -4.02
N GLU A 85 3.28 -15.58 -4.37
CA GLU A 85 2.71 -15.07 -5.64
C GLU A 85 2.63 -13.54 -5.71
N LEU A 86 2.84 -12.84 -4.60
CA LEU A 86 2.70 -11.38 -4.48
C LEU A 86 4.03 -10.68 -4.14
N ASP A 87 5.15 -11.40 -4.19
CA ASP A 87 6.46 -10.84 -3.89
C ASP A 87 7.04 -9.99 -5.05
N LEU A 88 8.21 -9.38 -4.80
CA LEU A 88 8.87 -8.53 -5.79
C LEU A 88 9.31 -9.30 -7.04
N TRP A 89 9.66 -10.58 -6.90
CA TRP A 89 10.14 -11.41 -8.01
C TRP A 89 8.99 -11.88 -8.89
N ALA A 90 7.88 -12.30 -8.29
CA ALA A 90 6.63 -12.59 -8.98
C ALA A 90 6.15 -11.37 -9.78
N PHE A 91 6.24 -10.16 -9.19
CA PHE A 91 5.97 -8.92 -9.91
C PHE A 91 6.96 -8.67 -11.06
N ALA A 92 8.26 -8.80 -10.83
CA ALA A 92 9.27 -8.61 -11.87
C ALA A 92 9.07 -9.58 -13.05
N ASN A 93 8.80 -10.86 -12.76
CA ASN A 93 8.45 -11.87 -13.76
C ASN A 93 7.20 -11.46 -14.55
N HIS A 94 6.15 -10.97 -13.88
CA HIS A 94 4.92 -10.51 -14.53
C HIS A 94 5.16 -9.34 -15.50
N GLU A 95 6.02 -8.40 -15.12
CA GLU A 95 6.39 -7.24 -15.94
C GLU A 95 7.45 -7.56 -17.03
N GLY A 96 7.91 -8.81 -17.11
CA GLY A 96 8.97 -9.22 -18.05
C GLY A 96 10.36 -8.67 -17.69
N LEU A 97 10.58 -8.35 -16.42
CA LEU A 97 11.83 -7.85 -15.85
C LEU A 97 12.59 -8.91 -15.04
N GLY A 98 11.98 -10.08 -14.85
CA GLY A 98 12.59 -11.23 -14.18
C GLY A 98 13.45 -12.09 -15.10
N ASP A 99 13.95 -13.20 -14.55
CA ASP A 99 14.88 -14.14 -15.20
C ASP A 99 14.32 -14.82 -16.47
#